data_AF-A0A4R8G2F9-F1
#
_entry.id   AF-A0A4R8G2F9-F1
#
_cell.length_a   1.000
_cell.length_b   1.000
_cell.length_c   1.000
_cell.angle_alpha   90.00
_cell.angle_beta   90.00
_cell.angle_gamma   90.00
#
_symmetry.space_group_name_H-M   'P 1'
#
loop_
_entity.id
_entity.type
_entity.pdbx_description
1 polymer ?
#
loop_
_entity_poly.entity_id
_entity_poly.type
_entity_poly.pdbx_seq_one_letter_code
_entity_poly.pdbx_strand_id
1 'polypeptide(L)' 'MSCQQCGSGNTSRFTIGTGKQHDYCHKCGGHVYEGQVFDKRTWDRWINGEIERPAREEQLDMWGAE' A
#
# COMPACT_ATOMS: atom_id res chain seq x y z
N MET A 1 3.53 12.95 -7.35
CA MET A 1 3.34 11.48 -7.34
C MET A 1 1.86 11.21 -7.24
N SER A 2 1.37 10.18 -7.92
CA SER A 2 -0.05 9.84 -7.96
C SER A 2 -0.26 8.50 -7.28
N CYS A 3 -1.35 8.35 -6.55
CA CYS A 3 -1.73 7.09 -5.92
C CYS A 3 -1.90 5.99 -6.97
N GLN A 4 -1.23 4.86 -6.78
CA GLN A 4 -1.30 3.73 -7.72
C GLN A 4 -2.68 3.03 -7.75
N GLN A 5 -3.55 3.25 -6.74
CA GLN A 5 -4.90 2.68 -6.72
C GLN A 5 -5.95 3.58 -7.40
N CYS A 6 -5.92 4.89 -7.14
CA CYS A 6 -7.00 5.80 -7.58
C CYS A 6 -6.53 6.95 -8.50
N GLY A 7 -5.25 7.00 -8.84
CA GLY A 7 -4.67 8.05 -9.70
C GLY A 7 -4.62 9.45 -9.08
N SER A 8 -5.04 9.63 -7.82
CA SER A 8 -5.05 10.95 -7.17
C SER A 8 -3.64 11.44 -6.86
N GLY A 9 -3.38 12.72 -7.14
CA GLY A 9 -2.16 13.41 -6.70
C GLY A 9 -2.12 13.76 -5.21
N ASN A 10 -3.20 13.52 -4.46
CA ASN A 10 -3.26 13.81 -3.03
C ASN A 10 -2.63 12.68 -2.20
N THR A 11 -1.31 12.56 -2.28
CA THR A 11 -0.51 11.54 -1.58
C THR A 11 0.57 12.18 -0.73
N SER A 12 0.83 11.63 0.45
CA SER A 12 1.95 11.97 1.31
C SER A 12 2.95 10.83 1.38
N ARG A 13 4.23 11.16 1.22
CA ARG A 13 5.34 10.22 1.42
C ARG A 13 6.00 10.51 2.76
N PHE A 14 6.20 9.48 3.56
CA PHE A 14 6.91 9.56 4.83
C PHE A 14 7.65 8.26 5.10
N THR A 15 8.53 8.27 6.10
CA THR A 15 9.33 7.12 6.47
C THR A 15 8.80 6.58 7.79
N ILE A 16 8.49 5.27 7.84
CA ILE A 16 8.01 4.60 9.07
C ILE A 16 9.01 3.56 9.55
N GLY A 17 9.20 3.49 10.87
CA GLY A 17 10.11 2.55 11.52
C GLY A 17 11.58 2.76 11.14
N THR A 18 12.27 1.67 10.82
CA THR A 18 13.72 1.58 10.52
C THR A 18 14.12 2.15 9.15
N GLY A 19 13.48 3.22 8.68
CA GLY A 19 13.85 3.87 7.42
C GLY A 19 13.06 3.42 6.19
N LYS A 20 11.93 2.72 6.37
CA LYS A 20 11.14 2.21 5.24
C LYS A 20 10.24 3.31 4.69
N GLN A 21 10.34 3.56 3.39
CA GLN A 21 9.51 4.55 2.70
C GLN A 21 8.07 4.04 2.59
N HIS A 22 7.14 4.94 2.93
CA HIS A 22 5.71 4.73 2.90
C HIS A 22 5.02 5.89 2.18
N ASP A 23 4.23 5.58 1.17
CA ASP A 23 3.36 6.54 0.50
C ASP A 23 1.91 6.27 0.87
N TYR A 24 1.21 7.28 1.38
CA TYR A 24 -0.19 7.22 1.75
C TYR A 24 -1.03 8.13 0.85
N CYS A 25 -2.19 7.67 0.42
CA CYS A 25 -3.16 8.48 -0.31
C CYS A 25 -4.28 8.98 0.59
N HIS A 26 -4.44 10.30 0.68
CA HIS A 26 -5.51 10.93 1.46
C HIS A 26 -6.89 10.82 0.81
N LYS A 27 -6.96 10.47 -0.48
CA LYS A 27 -8.23 10.34 -1.20
C LYS A 27 -8.89 8.98 -0.98
N CYS A 28 -8.16 7.89 -1.23
CA CYS A 28 -8.70 6.52 -1.11
C CYS A 28 -8.22 5.78 0.13
N GLY A 29 -7.24 6.32 0.87
CA GLY A 29 -6.59 5.63 1.97
C GLY A 29 -5.65 4.51 1.52
N GLY A 30 -5.22 4.50 0.26
CA GLY A 30 -4.26 3.51 -0.25
C GLY A 30 -2.86 3.74 0.32
N HIS A 31 -2.15 2.66 0.61
CA HIS A 31 -0.82 2.64 1.20
C HIS A 31 0.17 1.98 0.24
N VAL A 32 1.36 2.53 0.08
CA VAL A 32 2.47 1.89 -0.64
C VAL A 32 3.61 1.76 0.35
N TYR A 33 3.95 0.53 0.71
CA TYR A 33 4.99 0.24 1.69
C TYR A 33 5.98 -0.77 1.12
N GLU A 34 7.26 -0.41 1.11
CA GLU A 34 8.32 -1.20 0.49
C GLU A 34 8.06 -1.58 -0.98
N GLY A 35 7.36 -0.72 -1.72
CA GLY A 35 6.99 -0.97 -3.11
C GLY A 35 5.83 -1.94 -3.32
N GLN A 36 5.14 -2.37 -2.25
CA GLN A 36 3.86 -3.08 -2.33
C GLN A 36 2.69 -2.12 -2.14
N VAL A 37 1.60 -2.33 -2.88
CA VAL A 37 0.42 -1.45 -2.88
C VAL A 37 -0.71 -2.12 -2.09
N PHE A 38 -1.04 -1.55 -0.93
CA PHE A 38 -2.08 -2.03 -0.05
C PHE A 38 -3.29 -1.10 -0.07
N ASP A 39 -4.49 -1.65 -0.28
CA ASP A 39 -5.73 -0.92 -0.05
C ASP A 39 -5.89 -0.60 1.44
N LYS A 40 -6.64 0.46 1.76
CA LYS A 40 -6.91 0.88 3.15
C LYS A 40 -7.30 -0.29 4.04
N ARG A 41 -8.20 -1.16 3.56
CA ARG A 41 -8.72 -2.29 4.32
C ARG A 41 -7.65 -3.35 4.57
N THR A 42 -6.85 -3.67 3.57
CA THR A 42 -5.78 -4.68 3.69
C THR A 42 -4.68 -4.18 4.62
N TRP A 43 -4.29 -2.91 4.48
CA TRP A 43 -3.34 -2.25 5.38
C TRP A 43 -3.84 -2.30 6.83
N ASP A 44 -5.08 -1.89 7.07
CA ASP A 44 -5.69 -1.85 8.40
C ASP A 44 -5.75 -3.24 9.04
N ARG A 45 -6.19 -4.26 8.29
CA ARG A 45 -6.21 -5.64 8.80
C ARG A 45 -4.81 -6.15 9.14
N TRP A 46 -3.81 -5.79 8.34
CA TRP A 46 -2.42 -6.20 8.59
C TRP A 46 -1.84 -5.50 9.83
N ILE A 47 -1.95 -4.17 9.94
CA ILE A 47 -1.37 -3.44 11.07
C ILE A 47 -2.11 -3.71 12.40
N ASN A 48 -3.39 -4.10 12.34
CA ASN A 48 -4.14 -4.57 13.51
C ASN A 48 -3.86 -6.05 13.87
N GLY A 49 -3.06 -6.76 13.06
CA GLY A 49 -2.72 -8.17 13.30
C GLY A 49 -3.86 -9.14 13.00
N GLU A 50 -4.89 -8.70 12.26
CA GLU A 50 -6.00 -9.56 11.82
C GLU A 50 -5.60 -10.50 10.66
N ILE A 51 -4.61 -10.08 9.87
CA ILE A 51 -3.99 -10.89 8.81
C ILE A 51 -2.47 -10.78 8.88
N GLU A 52 -1.79 -11.81 8.37
CA GLU A 52 -0.37 -11.72 8.08
C GLU A 52 -0.12 -10.76 6.91
N ARG A 53 1.12 -10.25 6.81
CA ARG A 53 1.50 -9.38 5.70
C ARG A 53 1.28 -10.12 4.37
N PRO A 54 0.47 -9.58 3.44
CA PRO A 54 0.25 -10.20 2.14
C PRO A 54 1.59 -10.43 1.43
N ALA A 55 1.80 -11.65 0.92
CA ALA A 55 3.00 -11.96 0.15
C ALA A 55 3.02 -11.11 -1.14
N ARG A 56 4.21 -10.69 -1.57
CA ARG A 56 4.37 -9.87 -2.78
C ARG A 56 3.89 -10.60 -4.05
N GLU A 57 3.99 -11.92 -4.05
CA GLU A 57 3.54 -12.81 -5.13
C GLU A 57 2.01 -12.83 -5.27
N GLU A 58 1.25 -12.79 -4.17
CA GLU A 58 -0.22 -12.74 -4.20
C GLU A 58 -0.78 -11.43 -4.78
N GLN A 59 0.01 -10.35 -4.73
CA GLN A 59 -0.38 -9.07 -5.34
C GLN A 59 -0.04 -8.95 -6.83
N LEU A 60 0.95 -9.71 -7.30
CA LEU A 60 1.26 -9.80 -8.74
C LEU A 60 0.13 -10.55 -9.49
N ASP A 61 -0.48 -11.54 -8.86
CA ASP A 61 -1.60 -12.30 -9.43
C ASP A 61 -2.88 -11.44 -9.61
N MET A 62 -3.09 -10.43 -8.76
CA MET A 62 -4.22 -9.49 -8.89
C MET A 62 -4.04 -8.43 -10.00
N TRP A 63 -2.83 -8.27 -10.56
CA TRP A 63 -2.50 -7.18 -11.48
C TRP A 63 -2.13 -7.66 -12.89
N GLY A 64 -2.45 -8.91 -13.25
CA GLY A 64 -2.39 -9.42 -14.62
C GLY A 64 -0.96 -9.46 -15.17
N ALA A 65 -0.31 -10.60 -15.03
CA ALA A 65 0.86 -10.91 -15.84
C ALA A 65 0.42 -11.07 -17.31
N GLU A 66 0.69 -10.06 -18.12
CA GLU A 66 0.75 -10.13 -19.59
C GLU A 66 2.06 -9.51 -20.08
#